data_AF-A0A2Y9BP29-F1
#
_entry.id   AF-A0A2Y9BP29-F1
#
_cell.length_a   1.000
_cell.length_b   1.000
_cell.length_c   1.000
_cell.angle_alpha   90.00
_cell.angle_beta   90.00
_cell.angle_gamma   90.00
#
_symmetry.space_group_name_H-M   'P 1'
#
loop_
_entity.id
_entity.type
_entity.pdbx_description
1 polymer ?
#
loop_
_entity_poly.entity_id
_entity_poly.type
_entity_poly.pdbx_seq_one_letter_code
_entity_poly.pdbx_strand_id
1 'polypeptide(L)'
;MSKIKKVLAVFLTLAMVLGMGVTTFAAEGNDGVVGTSDDTGIITVKGIEETVTSVTAYPIVTAEYDANNNFSGYSNPYNLVDITSPTQSELAAIAADTLPNDSYPLTLSGKDYTAEVPVGMYLIIVKGSTATVYNEVVASVYYANENGNVIKDGKVEVTDTITEGNAWVKKTDEPTIEKTIADDENGKGNSANIGDTINYNVSISPVPNYGGLYPRLNVVDTLSAGLTYAGNLKVDVVENNKVIKTLEDTKDYSFFLKGQEITVDFVVNGGYTLNDYVGKEIVISYSAKLNENAALNEKDNNNNVVLDFTRDSNTDGNTGKKEDKTYTYTFDIDGSATGTDKILTKIGEDTDSKALEGAEFTLYKDAECKNVYQNFDKDGNVLFDGVALSDKAGQIYMKGLAAGTYYLKETNAPDGYSINTHVFEVKIAATFDTISGKLASWTITIDGKVTSTFNVANDGTVTIDKNETTIKNTKLSSLPSTGGIGTTIFTIGGCLIMIIAAALFFASRRKNNK
;
A
#
# COMPACT_ATOMS: atom_id res chain seq x y z
N MET A 1 -15.78 -24.97 8.91
CA MET A 1 -14.37 -24.83 8.49
C MET A 1 -13.34 -25.44 9.45
N SER A 2 -13.73 -26.15 10.52
CA SER A 2 -12.80 -26.64 11.55
C SER A 2 -12.14 -28.00 11.28
N LYS A 3 -12.42 -28.66 10.15
CA LYS A 3 -11.84 -29.97 9.80
C LYS A 3 -10.71 -29.93 8.75
N ILE A 4 -10.52 -28.80 8.07
CA ILE A 4 -9.42 -28.60 7.10
C ILE A 4 -8.12 -28.13 7.77
N LYS A 5 -8.21 -27.48 8.94
CA LYS A 5 -7.02 -27.03 9.70
C LYS A 5 -6.23 -28.17 10.38
N LYS A 6 -6.81 -29.38 10.49
CA LYS A 6 -6.10 -30.56 11.03
C LYS A 6 -5.37 -31.38 9.97
N VAL A 7 -5.57 -31.08 8.68
CA VAL A 7 -4.87 -31.76 7.57
C VAL A 7 -3.56 -31.02 7.20
N LEU A 8 -3.46 -29.72 7.50
CA LEU A 8 -2.26 -28.92 7.23
C LEU A 8 -1.20 -28.96 8.36
N ALA A 9 -1.61 -29.24 9.60
CA ALA A 9 -0.71 -29.28 10.76
C ALA A 9 0.10 -30.59 10.90
N VAL A 10 0.00 -31.52 9.94
CA VAL A 10 0.75 -32.79 9.91
C VAL A 10 1.89 -32.75 8.87
N PHE A 11 2.00 -31.69 8.06
CA PHE A 11 3.06 -31.56 7.03
C PHE A 11 4.30 -30.76 7.48
N LEU A 12 4.39 -30.45 8.78
CA LEU A 12 5.43 -29.61 9.37
C LEU A 12 6.22 -30.30 10.49
N THR A 13 5.97 -31.59 10.73
CA THR A 13 6.93 -32.46 11.39
C THR A 13 7.76 -33.06 10.28
N LEU A 14 9.07 -32.82 10.28
CA LEU A 14 10.15 -33.60 9.64
C LEU A 14 9.82 -34.32 8.32
N ALA A 15 10.77 -34.34 7.40
CA ALA A 15 10.89 -35.43 6.45
C ALA A 15 11.07 -36.78 7.21
N MET A 16 10.01 -37.27 7.86
CA MET A 16 9.92 -38.60 8.42
C MET A 16 9.93 -39.53 7.23
N VAL A 17 11.13 -40.04 6.97
CA VAL A 17 11.37 -41.43 6.63
C VAL A 17 10.27 -42.29 7.24
N LEU A 18 9.21 -42.58 6.49
CA LEU A 18 8.32 -43.70 6.69
C LEU A 18 7.84 -44.13 5.32
N GLY A 19 8.58 -45.09 4.77
CA GLY A 19 8.12 -45.90 3.66
C GLY A 19 6.83 -46.62 4.04
N MET A 20 5.84 -46.55 3.16
CA MET A 20 4.74 -47.51 3.14
C MET A 20 4.30 -47.77 1.70
N GLY A 21 4.62 -48.99 1.22
CA GLY A 21 4.02 -49.68 0.07
C GLY A 21 4.43 -49.13 -1.29
N VAL A 22 5.02 -49.88 -2.21
CA VAL A 22 4.69 -51.26 -2.61
C VAL A 22 5.95 -51.95 -3.14
N THR A 23 6.04 -53.25 -2.90
CA THR A 23 7.11 -54.17 -3.31
C THR A 23 7.41 -54.10 -4.81
N THR A 24 8.62 -53.70 -5.16
CA THR A 24 9.31 -54.13 -6.38
C THR A 24 10.60 -54.79 -5.94
N PHE A 25 10.79 -56.06 -6.32
CA PHE A 25 12.00 -56.82 -6.05
C PHE A 25 13.20 -55.98 -6.47
N ALA A 26 14.12 -55.76 -5.52
CA ALA A 26 15.39 -55.12 -5.76
C ALA A 26 16.04 -55.79 -6.99
N ALA A 27 16.48 -54.97 -7.94
CA ALA A 27 17.51 -55.45 -8.83
C ALA A 27 18.70 -55.75 -7.92
N GLU A 28 19.16 -57.01 -7.93
CA GLU A 28 20.48 -57.33 -7.41
C GLU A 28 21.47 -56.34 -8.05
N GLY A 29 22.48 -55.87 -7.29
CA GLY A 29 23.68 -55.31 -7.90
C GLY A 29 24.15 -56.24 -9.03
N ASN A 30 24.91 -55.72 -9.99
CA ASN A 30 25.30 -56.48 -11.18
C ASN A 30 26.03 -57.81 -10.88
N ASP A 31 26.38 -58.08 -9.62
CA ASP A 31 27.08 -59.25 -9.11
C ASP A 31 26.23 -60.25 -8.27
N GLY A 32 24.98 -59.95 -7.91
CA GLY A 32 24.14 -60.85 -7.10
C GLY A 32 24.43 -60.85 -5.59
N VAL A 33 25.26 -59.93 -5.10
CA VAL A 33 25.63 -59.78 -3.68
C VAL A 33 25.03 -58.47 -3.15
N VAL A 34 24.52 -58.46 -1.92
CA VAL A 34 23.94 -57.26 -1.31
C VAL A 34 24.88 -56.72 -0.24
N GLY A 35 25.01 -55.40 -0.16
CA GLY A 35 25.84 -54.71 0.81
C GLY A 35 27.23 -54.36 0.27
N THR A 36 27.35 -54.13 -1.04
CA THR A 36 28.64 -53.92 -1.74
C THR A 36 28.70 -52.56 -2.43
N SER A 37 29.92 -52.11 -2.76
CA SER A 37 30.14 -50.78 -3.36
C SER A 37 29.51 -50.56 -4.74
N ASP A 38 29.10 -51.63 -5.43
CA ASP A 38 28.43 -51.59 -6.74
C ASP A 38 26.90 -51.49 -6.62
N ASP A 39 26.35 -51.56 -5.41
CA ASP A 39 24.93 -51.38 -5.17
C ASP A 39 24.49 -49.93 -5.50
N THR A 40 23.44 -49.85 -6.30
CA THR A 40 22.80 -48.59 -6.70
C THR A 40 21.31 -48.64 -6.40
N GLY A 41 20.71 -47.45 -6.33
CA GLY A 41 19.26 -47.29 -6.26
C GLY A 41 18.83 -46.05 -7.01
N ILE A 42 17.53 -45.96 -7.29
CA ILE A 42 16.96 -44.79 -7.95
C ILE A 42 16.54 -43.78 -6.89
N ILE A 43 16.98 -42.53 -7.06
CA ILE A 43 16.37 -41.38 -6.39
C ILE A 43 15.33 -40.75 -7.31
N THR A 44 14.18 -40.42 -6.75
CA THR A 44 13.11 -39.73 -7.46
C THR A 44 12.77 -38.41 -6.78
N VAL A 45 12.79 -37.32 -7.55
CA VAL A 45 12.50 -35.96 -7.12
C VAL A 45 11.21 -35.49 -7.78
N LYS A 46 10.24 -35.10 -6.95
CA LYS A 46 8.88 -34.70 -7.35
C LYS A 46 8.59 -33.25 -6.97
N GLY A 47 7.56 -32.66 -7.58
CA GLY A 47 7.10 -31.30 -7.26
C GLY A 47 7.71 -30.17 -8.10
N ILE A 48 8.43 -30.51 -9.17
CA ILE A 48 8.99 -29.55 -10.13
C ILE A 48 8.01 -29.46 -11.32
N GLU A 49 7.14 -28.45 -11.30
CA GLU A 49 6.02 -28.30 -12.26
C GLU A 49 6.31 -27.29 -13.39
N GLU A 50 7.55 -26.82 -13.49
CA GLU A 50 7.98 -25.83 -14.47
C GLU A 50 9.30 -26.23 -15.14
N THR A 51 9.68 -25.50 -16.19
CA THR A 51 11.00 -25.67 -16.81
C THR A 51 12.09 -25.12 -15.90
N VAL A 52 13.00 -26.00 -15.48
CA VAL A 52 14.23 -25.67 -14.73
C VAL A 52 15.45 -25.99 -15.60
N THR A 53 16.57 -25.32 -15.36
CA THR A 53 17.82 -25.56 -16.12
C THR A 53 18.53 -26.85 -15.72
N SER A 54 18.50 -27.21 -14.44
CA SER A 54 19.04 -28.50 -13.97
C SER A 54 18.46 -28.92 -12.63
N VAL A 55 18.46 -30.22 -12.39
CA VAL A 55 18.20 -30.85 -11.09
C VAL A 55 19.40 -31.77 -10.82
N THR A 56 20.13 -31.52 -9.74
CA THR A 56 21.38 -32.23 -9.45
C THR A 56 21.39 -32.73 -8.02
N ALA A 57 21.79 -33.98 -7.82
CA ALA A 57 21.98 -34.60 -6.52
C ALA A 57 23.47 -34.56 -6.13
N TYR A 58 23.76 -34.08 -4.93
CA TYR A 58 25.10 -34.00 -4.36
C TYR A 58 25.21 -34.92 -3.13
N PRO A 59 26.15 -35.88 -3.08
CA PRO A 59 26.28 -36.81 -1.97
C PRO A 59 26.75 -36.07 -0.72
N ILE A 60 25.90 -36.04 0.32
CA ILE A 60 26.22 -35.42 1.62
C ILE A 60 26.46 -36.47 2.72
N VAL A 61 26.00 -37.70 2.51
CA VAL A 61 26.39 -38.88 3.31
C VAL A 61 26.60 -40.02 2.33
N THR A 62 27.69 -40.77 2.47
CA THR A 62 28.05 -41.88 1.59
C THR A 62 28.16 -43.19 2.36
N ALA A 63 27.76 -44.31 1.77
CA ALA A 63 28.06 -45.62 2.35
C ALA A 63 29.57 -45.88 2.39
N GLU A 64 30.05 -46.51 3.46
CA GLU A 64 31.44 -46.95 3.61
C GLU A 64 31.50 -48.49 3.58
N TYR A 65 32.54 -49.03 2.95
CA TYR A 65 32.71 -50.48 2.78
C TYR A 65 34.05 -50.92 3.39
N ASP A 66 34.05 -52.10 4.01
CA ASP A 66 35.25 -52.69 4.60
C ASP A 66 36.21 -53.25 3.54
N ALA A 67 37.36 -53.78 3.98
CA ALA A 67 38.37 -54.34 3.07
C ALA A 67 37.89 -55.55 2.24
N ASN A 68 36.77 -56.18 2.63
CA ASN A 68 36.12 -57.28 1.91
C ASN A 68 34.95 -56.79 1.04
N ASN A 69 34.82 -55.47 0.85
CA ASN A 69 33.74 -54.80 0.13
C ASN A 69 32.35 -54.94 0.78
N ASN A 70 32.27 -55.28 2.06
CA ASN A 70 30.98 -55.33 2.77
C ASN A 70 30.65 -53.98 3.39
N PHE A 71 29.38 -53.63 3.41
CA PHE A 71 28.87 -52.42 4.04
C PHE A 71 29.31 -52.34 5.52
N SER A 72 29.89 -51.21 5.88
CA SER A 72 30.53 -50.98 7.19
C SER A 72 29.95 -49.79 7.96
N GLY A 73 29.20 -48.91 7.30
CA GLY A 73 28.57 -47.74 7.92
C GLY A 73 28.33 -46.60 6.94
N TYR A 74 28.04 -45.42 7.47
CA TYR A 74 27.82 -44.20 6.69
C TYR A 74 28.82 -43.11 7.09
N SER A 75 29.42 -42.47 6.09
CA SER A 75 30.28 -41.30 6.27
C SER A 75 29.42 -40.04 6.37
N ASN A 76 29.55 -39.28 7.46
CA ASN A 76 28.85 -38.02 7.69
C ASN A 76 29.84 -36.82 7.68
N PRO A 77 30.39 -36.44 6.51
CA PRO A 77 31.42 -35.40 6.43
C PRO A 77 30.92 -34.01 6.84
N TYR A 78 29.61 -33.75 6.75
CA TYR A 78 29.00 -32.47 7.10
C TYR A 78 28.53 -32.37 8.55
N ASN A 79 28.82 -33.39 9.38
CA ASN A 79 28.49 -33.40 10.82
C ASN A 79 27.00 -33.14 11.11
N LEU A 80 26.10 -33.68 10.29
CA LEU A 80 24.66 -33.61 10.54
C LEU A 80 24.34 -34.24 11.91
N VAL A 81 23.50 -33.56 12.70
CA VAL A 81 23.15 -34.01 14.06
C VAL A 81 22.39 -35.33 14.03
N ASP A 82 21.48 -35.50 13.08
CA ASP A 82 20.78 -36.76 12.82
C ASP A 82 20.64 -36.97 11.31
N ILE A 83 21.44 -37.88 10.75
CA ILE A 83 21.41 -38.22 9.32
C ILE A 83 20.07 -38.80 8.86
N THR A 84 19.25 -39.32 9.79
CA THR A 84 17.91 -39.82 9.47
C THR A 84 16.86 -38.72 9.43
N SER A 85 17.22 -37.52 9.88
CA SER A 85 16.33 -36.37 9.96
C SER A 85 17.09 -35.04 9.94
N PRO A 86 17.80 -34.69 8.84
CA PRO A 86 18.49 -33.42 8.75
C PRO A 86 17.50 -32.25 8.79
N THR A 87 17.89 -31.17 9.46
CA THR A 87 17.11 -29.93 9.58
C THR A 87 17.32 -29.02 8.37
N GLN A 88 16.34 -28.15 8.07
CA GLN A 88 16.47 -27.20 6.95
C GLN A 88 17.69 -26.27 7.11
N SER A 89 18.01 -25.87 8.34
CA SER A 89 19.17 -25.01 8.61
C SER A 89 20.49 -25.72 8.31
N GLU A 90 20.59 -27.02 8.56
CA GLU A 90 21.78 -27.80 8.20
C GLU A 90 21.90 -27.93 6.68
N LEU A 91 20.80 -28.24 5.99
CA LEU A 91 20.79 -28.38 4.53
C LEU A 91 21.14 -27.07 3.81
N ALA A 92 20.61 -25.94 4.28
CA ALA A 92 20.94 -24.62 3.75
C ALA A 92 22.41 -24.27 3.95
N ALA A 93 23.00 -24.61 5.11
CA ALA A 93 24.42 -24.38 5.36
C ALA A 93 25.32 -25.20 4.43
N ILE A 94 24.95 -26.46 4.15
CA ILE A 94 25.68 -27.31 3.20
C ILE A 94 25.54 -26.78 1.76
N ALA A 95 24.35 -26.33 1.37
CA ALA A 95 24.11 -25.76 0.04
C ALA A 95 24.91 -24.48 -0.22
N ALA A 96 25.19 -23.71 0.82
CA ALA A 96 25.97 -22.47 0.77
C ALA A 96 27.50 -22.70 0.79
N ASP A 97 27.96 -23.88 1.18
CA ASP A 97 29.39 -24.24 1.18
C ASP A 97 29.82 -24.85 -0.16
N THR A 98 31.10 -25.23 -0.27
CA THR A 98 31.63 -25.94 -1.43
C THR A 98 31.06 -27.35 -1.48
N LEU A 99 30.08 -27.55 -2.35
CA LEU A 99 29.49 -28.86 -2.63
C LEU A 99 30.55 -29.87 -3.13
N PRO A 100 30.32 -31.18 -2.94
CA PRO A 100 31.22 -32.22 -3.46
C PRO A 100 31.40 -32.11 -4.97
N ASN A 101 32.58 -32.50 -5.45
CA ASN A 101 32.84 -32.62 -6.90
C ASN A 101 31.98 -33.72 -7.53
N ASP A 102 31.72 -34.79 -6.78
CA ASP A 102 30.84 -35.85 -7.22
C ASP A 102 29.40 -35.34 -7.22
N SER A 103 28.71 -35.53 -8.34
CA SER A 103 27.33 -35.10 -8.50
C SER A 103 26.62 -35.97 -9.53
N TYR A 104 25.32 -36.10 -9.36
CA TYR A 104 24.47 -36.95 -10.18
C TYR A 104 23.40 -36.06 -10.80
N PRO A 105 23.48 -35.72 -12.10
CA PRO A 105 22.43 -34.96 -12.77
C PRO A 105 21.19 -35.84 -12.93
N LEU A 106 20.02 -35.33 -12.56
CA LEU A 106 18.76 -36.05 -12.70
C LEU A 106 18.16 -35.78 -14.09
N THR A 107 17.56 -36.83 -14.65
CA THR A 107 16.86 -36.78 -15.93
C THR A 107 15.36 -36.76 -15.73
N LEU A 108 14.64 -36.01 -16.56
CA LEU A 108 13.17 -35.94 -16.49
C LEU A 108 12.57 -37.25 -17.05
N SER A 109 11.85 -37.98 -16.20
CA SER A 109 11.11 -39.19 -16.54
C SER A 109 9.61 -38.97 -16.29
N GLY A 110 8.87 -38.63 -17.34
CA GLY A 110 7.46 -38.25 -17.23
C GLY A 110 7.29 -36.89 -16.56
N LYS A 111 6.86 -36.87 -15.28
CA LYS A 111 6.71 -35.66 -14.45
C LYS A 111 7.71 -35.56 -13.31
N ASP A 112 8.49 -36.63 -13.08
CA ASP A 112 9.41 -36.72 -11.95
C ASP A 112 10.85 -36.73 -12.50
N TYR A 113 11.80 -36.22 -11.71
CA TYR A 113 13.22 -36.26 -12.03
C TYR A 113 13.85 -37.48 -11.36
N THR A 114 14.63 -38.28 -12.10
CA THR A 114 15.24 -39.50 -11.58
C THR A 114 16.73 -39.59 -11.92
N ALA A 115 17.49 -40.20 -11.01
CA ALA A 115 18.85 -40.65 -11.25
C ALA A 115 19.11 -41.97 -10.53
N GLU A 116 19.90 -42.84 -11.14
CA GLU A 116 20.51 -43.97 -10.47
C GLU A 116 21.78 -43.51 -9.77
N VAL A 117 21.88 -43.79 -8.47
CA VAL A 117 22.96 -43.29 -7.61
C VAL A 117 23.45 -44.41 -6.68
N PRO A 118 24.71 -44.36 -6.22
CA PRO A 118 25.20 -45.26 -5.17
C PRO A 118 24.42 -45.09 -3.86
N VAL A 119 24.57 -46.04 -2.94
CA VAL A 119 23.99 -45.94 -1.59
C VAL A 119 24.54 -44.72 -0.84
N GLY A 120 23.65 -43.83 -0.40
CA GLY A 120 23.97 -42.57 0.28
C GLY A 120 22.77 -41.62 0.41
N MET A 121 22.98 -40.49 1.07
CA MET A 121 22.04 -39.36 1.14
C MET A 121 22.53 -38.22 0.27
N TYR A 122 21.60 -37.66 -0.51
CA TYR A 122 21.88 -36.68 -1.53
C TYR A 122 21.11 -35.39 -1.28
N LEU A 123 21.81 -34.27 -1.21
CA LEU A 123 21.22 -32.93 -1.26
C LEU A 123 20.78 -32.63 -2.70
N ILE A 124 19.50 -32.30 -2.86
CA ILE A 124 18.91 -31.98 -4.16
C ILE A 124 18.96 -30.48 -4.39
N ILE A 125 19.62 -30.07 -5.45
CA ILE A 125 19.72 -28.66 -5.89
C ILE A 125 19.00 -28.51 -7.23
N VAL A 126 18.03 -27.60 -7.27
CA VAL A 126 17.26 -27.24 -8.47
C VAL A 126 17.67 -25.85 -8.92
N LYS A 127 18.07 -25.69 -10.20
CA LYS A 127 18.56 -24.40 -10.73
C LYS A 127 17.75 -23.92 -11.93
N GLY A 128 17.66 -22.60 -12.08
CA GLY A 128 17.11 -21.94 -13.26
C GLY A 128 15.59 -21.96 -13.37
N SER A 129 14.90 -22.01 -12.23
CA SER A 129 13.51 -21.56 -12.16
C SER A 129 13.42 -20.06 -12.45
N THR A 130 12.30 -19.64 -13.04
CA THR A 130 12.02 -18.23 -13.35
C THR A 130 11.07 -17.56 -12.37
N ALA A 131 10.43 -18.30 -11.46
CA ALA A 131 9.38 -17.76 -10.59
C ALA A 131 9.37 -18.38 -9.20
N THR A 132 10.31 -19.29 -8.89
CA THR A 132 10.14 -20.22 -7.77
C THR A 132 11.46 -20.58 -7.14
N VAL A 133 11.51 -20.46 -5.82
CA VAL A 133 12.64 -20.97 -5.04
C VAL A 133 12.24 -22.32 -4.48
N TYR A 134 13.04 -23.32 -4.81
CA TYR A 134 12.85 -24.68 -4.33
C TYR A 134 13.58 -24.84 -3.00
N ASN A 135 12.89 -25.35 -1.98
CA ASN A 135 13.53 -25.69 -0.71
C ASN A 135 14.59 -26.77 -0.91
N GLU A 136 15.69 -26.68 -0.18
CA GLU A 136 16.67 -27.74 -0.11
C GLU A 136 16.02 -28.99 0.50
N VAL A 137 16.13 -30.11 -0.20
CA VAL A 137 15.62 -31.40 0.26
C VAL A 137 16.67 -32.47 0.08
N VAL A 138 16.53 -33.57 0.80
CA VAL A 138 17.38 -34.75 0.64
C VAL A 138 16.58 -35.92 0.07
N ALA A 139 17.24 -36.70 -0.77
CA ALA A 139 16.80 -38.03 -1.18
C ALA A 139 17.89 -39.03 -0.79
N SER A 140 17.51 -40.21 -0.29
CA SER A 140 18.49 -41.20 0.18
C SER A 140 18.22 -42.56 -0.43
N VAL A 141 19.28 -43.21 -0.90
CA VAL A 141 19.32 -44.65 -1.14
C VAL A 141 20.05 -45.26 0.05
N TYR A 142 19.43 -46.19 0.77
CA TYR A 142 20.02 -46.72 2.00
C TYR A 142 19.71 -48.20 2.18
N TYR A 143 20.52 -48.85 3.01
CA TYR A 143 20.31 -50.23 3.41
C TYR A 143 19.33 -50.30 4.58
N ALA A 144 18.33 -51.16 4.45
CA ALA A 144 17.38 -51.48 5.49
C ALA A 144 17.42 -52.98 5.79
N ASN A 145 17.16 -53.34 7.06
CA ASN A 145 16.95 -54.74 7.42
C ASN A 145 15.53 -55.21 7.04
N GLU A 146 15.27 -56.53 7.17
CA GLU A 146 13.95 -57.14 6.90
C GLU A 146 12.76 -56.47 7.60
N ASN A 147 13.00 -55.78 8.73
CA ASN A 147 11.97 -55.09 9.49
C ASN A 147 11.75 -53.63 9.02
N GLY A 148 12.42 -53.19 7.96
CA GLY A 148 12.32 -51.85 7.38
C GLY A 148 13.00 -50.76 8.20
N ASN A 149 13.79 -51.13 9.22
CA ASN A 149 14.52 -50.15 10.02
C ASN A 149 15.82 -49.77 9.32
N VAL A 150 16.10 -48.46 9.27
CA VAL A 150 17.38 -47.93 8.80
C VAL A 150 18.50 -48.46 9.68
N ILE A 151 19.56 -48.97 9.07
CA ILE A 151 20.73 -49.46 9.79
C ILE A 151 21.49 -48.27 10.35
N LYS A 152 21.61 -48.20 11.68
CA LYS A 152 22.40 -47.19 12.38
C LYS A 152 23.74 -47.77 12.78
N ASP A 153 24.80 -47.13 12.28
CA ASP A 153 26.17 -47.08 12.77
C ASP A 153 26.72 -48.36 13.46
N GLY A 154 27.43 -49.18 12.68
CA GLY A 154 28.46 -50.10 13.19
C GLY A 154 27.97 -51.37 13.89
N LYS A 155 27.97 -52.48 13.13
CA LYS A 155 27.87 -53.89 13.56
C LYS A 155 26.56 -54.32 14.23
N VAL A 156 25.58 -54.67 13.41
CA VAL A 156 24.55 -55.68 13.71
C VAL A 156 24.42 -56.54 12.46
N GLU A 157 24.28 -57.86 12.60
CA GLU A 157 24.17 -58.80 11.45
C GLU A 157 23.12 -58.30 10.44
N VAL A 158 23.62 -58.08 9.24
CA VAL A 158 22.96 -57.31 8.20
C VAL A 158 22.32 -58.29 7.21
N THR A 159 20.98 -58.34 7.16
CA THR A 159 20.23 -58.96 6.07
C THR A 159 19.69 -57.85 5.18
N ASP A 160 20.55 -57.34 4.29
CA ASP A 160 20.31 -56.07 3.58
C ASP A 160 19.29 -56.18 2.46
N THR A 161 18.43 -55.17 2.37
CA THR A 161 17.71 -54.82 1.14
C THR A 161 17.93 -53.33 0.88
N ILE A 162 18.28 -53.00 -0.38
CA ILE A 162 18.43 -51.61 -0.83
C ILE A 162 17.04 -50.95 -0.91
N THR A 163 16.87 -49.82 -0.25
CA THR A 163 15.65 -49.00 -0.32
C THR A 163 15.91 -47.73 -1.10
N GLU A 164 15.04 -47.46 -2.08
CA GLU A 164 15.05 -46.24 -2.90
C GLU A 164 14.43 -45.04 -2.19
N GLY A 165 14.88 -43.84 -2.56
CA GLY A 165 14.50 -42.58 -1.94
C GLY A 165 13.55 -41.76 -2.81
N ASN A 166 12.51 -41.20 -2.18
CA ASN A 166 11.66 -40.17 -2.78
C ASN A 166 11.85 -38.85 -2.05
N ALA A 167 12.06 -37.76 -2.79
CA ALA A 167 12.08 -36.41 -2.27
C ALA A 167 11.01 -35.53 -2.96
N TRP A 168 10.38 -34.67 -2.18
CA TRP A 168 9.42 -33.69 -2.66
C TRP A 168 9.99 -32.29 -2.46
N VAL A 169 10.33 -31.63 -3.55
CA VAL A 169 10.82 -30.26 -3.50
C VAL A 169 9.60 -29.34 -3.38
N LYS A 170 9.54 -28.56 -2.30
CA LYS A 170 8.50 -27.54 -2.14
C LYS A 170 8.99 -26.25 -2.81
N LYS A 171 8.19 -25.74 -3.73
CA LYS A 171 8.33 -24.39 -4.28
C LYS A 171 7.81 -23.39 -3.24
N THR A 172 8.57 -22.34 -2.99
CA THR A 172 8.05 -21.09 -2.42
C THR A 172 7.56 -20.24 -3.59
N ASP A 173 6.30 -19.81 -3.54
CA ASP A 173 5.73 -18.96 -4.58
C ASP A 173 6.50 -17.63 -4.68
N GLU A 174 6.51 -17.04 -5.88
CA GLU A 174 7.09 -15.71 -6.10
C GLU A 174 6.43 -14.71 -5.15
N PRO A 175 7.20 -13.85 -4.43
CA PRO A 175 6.60 -12.86 -3.55
C PRO A 175 5.74 -11.89 -4.36
N THR A 176 4.54 -11.63 -3.86
CA THR A 176 3.68 -10.55 -4.34
C THR A 176 3.88 -9.30 -3.48
N ILE A 177 3.43 -8.16 -4.00
CA ILE A 177 3.37 -6.90 -3.26
C ILE A 177 1.93 -6.39 -3.37
N GLU A 178 1.36 -5.98 -2.25
CA GLU A 178 0.06 -5.31 -2.21
C GLU A 178 0.17 -4.04 -1.39
N LYS A 179 -0.34 -2.92 -1.91
CA LYS A 179 -0.41 -1.65 -1.22
C LYS A 179 -1.84 -1.23 -0.99
N THR A 180 -2.16 -0.83 0.23
CA THR A 180 -3.49 -0.36 0.61
C THR A 180 -3.42 0.90 1.47
N ILE A 181 -4.50 1.67 1.43
CA ILE A 181 -4.85 2.73 2.37
C ILE A 181 -5.61 2.05 3.51
N ALA A 182 -5.06 2.09 4.72
CA ALA A 182 -5.50 1.22 5.82
C ALA A 182 -6.93 1.46 6.31
N ASP A 183 -7.44 2.69 6.14
CA ASP A 183 -8.75 3.13 6.65
C ASP A 183 -9.85 3.18 5.56
N ASP A 184 -9.58 2.67 4.35
CA ASP A 184 -10.52 2.72 3.22
C ASP A 184 -11.04 1.32 2.84
N GLU A 185 -12.35 1.16 2.66
CA GLU A 185 -12.98 -0.13 2.31
C GLU A 185 -12.50 -0.71 0.97
N ASN A 186 -12.15 0.14 0.01
CA ASN A 186 -11.59 -0.29 -1.29
C ASN A 186 -10.06 -0.33 -1.26
N GLY A 187 -9.43 0.33 -0.28
CA GLY A 187 -7.98 0.34 -0.02
C GLY A 187 -7.11 0.98 -1.11
N LYS A 188 -7.62 1.25 -2.31
CA LYS A 188 -6.83 1.74 -3.46
C LYS A 188 -7.02 3.21 -3.77
N GLY A 189 -8.14 3.79 -3.39
CA GLY A 189 -8.54 5.15 -3.77
C GLY A 189 -9.33 5.83 -2.67
N ASN A 190 -8.92 7.02 -2.24
CA ASN A 190 -9.66 7.82 -1.26
C ASN A 190 -9.63 9.32 -1.58
N SER A 191 -10.34 10.10 -0.77
CA SER A 191 -10.17 11.56 -0.72
C SER A 191 -9.81 12.04 0.67
N ALA A 192 -8.99 13.09 0.76
CA ALA A 192 -8.54 13.66 2.02
C ALA A 192 -8.46 15.19 1.95
N ASN A 193 -8.52 15.87 3.09
CA ASN A 193 -8.26 17.29 3.15
C ASN A 193 -6.76 17.55 3.13
N ILE A 194 -6.34 18.70 2.61
CA ILE A 194 -4.96 19.15 2.81
C ILE A 194 -4.72 19.34 4.31
N GLY A 195 -3.71 18.65 4.83
CA GLY A 195 -3.36 18.55 6.24
C GLY A 195 -3.74 17.22 6.89
N ASP A 196 -4.60 16.42 6.26
CA ASP A 196 -4.97 15.09 6.78
C ASP A 196 -3.82 14.10 6.64
N THR A 197 -3.79 13.11 7.53
CA THR A 197 -2.84 11.99 7.51
C THR A 197 -3.49 10.76 6.86
N ILE A 198 -2.78 10.13 5.94
CA ILE A 198 -3.20 8.93 5.22
C ILE A 198 -2.30 7.77 5.67
N ASN A 199 -2.93 6.70 6.16
CA ASN A 199 -2.25 5.50 6.62
C ASN A 199 -2.13 4.49 5.49
N TYR A 200 -0.93 3.93 5.28
CA TYR A 200 -0.63 2.94 4.26
C TYR A 200 -0.15 1.64 4.89
N ASN A 201 -0.52 0.53 4.25
CA ASN A 201 0.06 -0.78 4.47
C ASN A 201 0.63 -1.32 3.15
N VAL A 202 1.83 -1.87 3.21
CA VAL A 202 2.47 -2.60 2.10
C VAL A 202 2.72 -4.02 2.57
N SER A 203 2.03 -4.98 1.95
CA SER A 203 2.11 -6.41 2.24
C SER A 203 2.98 -7.14 1.23
N ILE A 204 3.93 -7.94 1.70
CA ILE A 204 4.71 -8.88 0.90
C ILE A 204 4.31 -10.30 1.30
N SER A 205 3.90 -11.13 0.34
CA SER A 205 3.53 -12.52 0.62
C SER A 205 3.77 -13.43 -0.58
N PRO A 206 4.33 -14.64 -0.40
CA PRO A 206 4.98 -15.10 0.84
C PRO A 206 6.36 -14.46 1.04
N VAL A 207 6.87 -14.50 2.27
CA VAL A 207 8.31 -14.30 2.53
C VAL A 207 9.11 -15.39 1.79
N PRO A 208 10.07 -15.01 0.91
CA PRO A 208 10.87 -15.98 0.18
C PRO A 208 11.98 -16.60 1.05
N ASN A 209 12.44 -17.78 0.66
CA ASN A 209 13.64 -18.42 1.22
C ASN A 209 14.85 -18.06 0.35
N TYR A 210 15.94 -17.58 0.95
CA TYR A 210 17.21 -17.33 0.25
C TYR A 210 18.38 -18.00 0.95
N GLY A 211 19.02 -18.97 0.28
CA GLY A 211 20.22 -19.66 0.78
C GLY A 211 21.53 -19.28 0.08
N GLY A 212 21.47 -18.55 -1.05
CA GLY A 212 22.64 -18.20 -1.85
C GLY A 212 23.28 -16.86 -1.51
N LEU A 213 24.36 -16.52 -2.22
CA LEU A 213 25.20 -15.33 -1.98
C LEU A 213 24.62 -13.99 -2.47
N TYR A 214 23.53 -14.02 -3.23
CA TYR A 214 22.91 -12.85 -3.88
C TYR A 214 21.43 -12.67 -3.49
N PRO A 215 21.07 -12.68 -2.18
CA PRO A 215 19.70 -12.42 -1.78
C PRO A 215 19.31 -10.98 -2.12
N ARG A 216 18.04 -10.77 -2.44
CA ARG A 216 17.46 -9.42 -2.62
C ARG A 216 15.99 -9.46 -2.27
N LEU A 217 15.57 -8.59 -1.36
CA LEU A 217 14.18 -8.31 -1.07
C LEU A 217 14.13 -6.84 -0.63
N ASN A 218 13.86 -5.96 -1.58
CA ASN A 218 13.96 -4.53 -1.38
C ASN A 218 12.68 -3.84 -1.85
N VAL A 219 12.09 -3.05 -0.97
CA VAL A 219 10.89 -2.25 -1.24
C VAL A 219 11.32 -0.81 -1.45
N VAL A 220 10.94 -0.24 -2.59
CA VAL A 220 11.06 1.19 -2.86
C VAL A 220 9.67 1.76 -3.01
N ASP A 221 9.37 2.76 -2.20
CA ASP A 221 8.06 3.36 -2.09
C ASP A 221 8.16 4.87 -2.36
N THR A 222 7.52 5.34 -3.42
CA THR A 222 7.63 6.71 -3.93
C THR A 222 6.34 7.48 -3.71
N LEU A 223 6.41 8.48 -2.84
CA LEU A 223 5.35 9.45 -2.61
C LEU A 223 5.32 10.52 -3.71
N SER A 224 4.14 10.87 -4.21
CA SER A 224 3.96 12.02 -5.09
C SER A 224 4.12 13.34 -4.32
N ALA A 225 4.41 14.46 -5.03
CA ALA A 225 4.71 15.77 -4.43
C ALA A 225 3.72 16.27 -3.36
N GLY A 226 2.46 15.84 -3.48
CA GLY A 226 1.39 16.17 -2.54
C GLY A 226 1.45 15.42 -1.20
N LEU A 227 2.37 14.46 -1.02
CA LEU A 227 2.43 13.60 0.15
C LEU A 227 3.76 13.77 0.89
N THR A 228 3.68 13.99 2.21
CA THR A 228 4.86 14.11 3.08
C THR A 228 4.90 12.95 4.06
N TYR A 229 5.95 12.13 4.01
CA TYR A 229 6.13 11.03 4.96
C TYR A 229 6.12 11.51 6.42
N ALA A 230 5.40 10.82 7.30
CA ALA A 230 5.16 11.23 8.68
C ALA A 230 6.17 10.70 9.71
N GLY A 231 7.16 9.89 9.31
CA GLY A 231 8.22 9.42 10.23
C GLY A 231 7.83 8.24 11.14
N ASN A 232 6.80 7.47 10.80
CA ASN A 232 6.24 6.41 11.65
C ASN A 232 6.25 5.01 11.02
N LEU A 233 7.28 4.68 10.24
CA LEU A 233 7.38 3.37 9.59
C LEU A 233 7.56 2.25 10.63
N LYS A 234 6.84 1.16 10.42
CA LYS A 234 6.89 -0.07 11.21
C LYS A 234 6.85 -1.27 10.27
N VAL A 235 7.61 -2.32 10.58
CA VAL A 235 7.62 -3.56 9.81
C VAL A 235 7.31 -4.74 10.72
N ASP A 236 6.26 -5.49 10.36
CA ASP A 236 5.77 -6.65 11.12
C ASP A 236 5.75 -7.90 10.25
N VAL A 237 6.05 -9.05 10.83
CA VAL A 237 5.73 -10.37 10.27
C VAL A 237 4.37 -10.79 10.80
N VAL A 238 3.49 -11.17 9.90
CA VAL A 238 2.09 -11.53 10.17
C VAL A 238 1.87 -12.99 9.79
N GLU A 239 1.15 -13.70 10.66
CA GLU A 239 0.66 -15.04 10.41
C GLU A 239 -0.79 -15.14 10.90
N ASN A 240 -1.70 -15.63 10.07
CA ASN A 240 -3.14 -15.73 10.40
C ASN A 240 -3.74 -14.39 10.92
N ASN A 241 -3.43 -13.27 10.26
CA ASN A 241 -3.87 -11.91 10.63
C ASN A 241 -3.40 -11.44 12.01
N LYS A 242 -2.34 -12.04 12.56
CA LYS A 242 -1.74 -11.62 13.83
C LYS A 242 -0.26 -11.34 13.64
N VAL A 243 0.19 -10.22 14.19
CA VAL A 243 1.62 -9.90 14.29
C VAL A 243 2.30 -10.94 15.18
N ILE A 244 3.29 -11.64 14.64
CA ILE A 244 4.10 -12.63 15.37
C ILE A 244 5.50 -12.10 15.71
N LYS A 245 6.00 -11.12 14.95
CA LYS A 245 7.29 -10.46 15.18
C LYS A 245 7.22 -9.04 14.61
N THR A 246 7.69 -8.06 15.37
CA THR A 246 8.06 -6.75 14.82
C THR A 246 9.55 -6.76 14.50
N LEU A 247 9.89 -6.44 13.27
CA LEU A 247 11.26 -6.40 12.76
C LEU A 247 11.95 -5.10 13.17
N GLU A 248 13.25 -5.17 13.38
CA GLU A 248 14.09 -4.07 13.87
C GLU A 248 14.92 -3.46 12.73
N ASP A 249 14.87 -2.14 12.58
CA ASP A 249 15.74 -1.40 11.65
C ASP A 249 17.21 -1.61 12.01
N THR A 250 18.08 -1.58 11.00
CA THR A 250 19.51 -1.90 11.02
C THR A 250 19.89 -3.35 11.36
N LYS A 251 18.91 -4.21 11.69
CA LYS A 251 19.12 -5.62 12.03
C LYS A 251 18.40 -6.55 11.09
N ASP A 252 17.09 -6.40 10.97
CA ASP A 252 16.22 -7.22 10.13
C ASP A 252 15.94 -6.57 8.77
N TYR A 253 16.03 -5.24 8.70
CA TYR A 253 15.98 -4.44 7.48
C TYR A 253 16.81 -3.16 7.65
N SER A 254 17.06 -2.44 6.56
CA SER A 254 17.61 -1.08 6.58
C SER A 254 16.61 -0.10 5.97
N PHE A 255 16.30 0.96 6.71
CA PHE A 255 15.44 2.04 6.23
C PHE A 255 16.24 3.24 5.70
N PHE A 256 15.82 3.77 4.55
CA PHE A 256 16.35 5.02 4.00
C PHE A 256 15.22 5.91 3.50
N LEU A 257 15.34 7.21 3.75
CA LEU A 257 14.48 8.23 3.17
C LEU A 257 15.32 9.18 2.32
N LYS A 258 15.02 9.26 1.02
CA LYS A 258 15.68 10.18 0.09
C LYS A 258 14.62 10.99 -0.67
N GLY A 259 14.37 12.21 -0.21
CA GLY A 259 13.30 13.03 -0.77
C GLY A 259 11.94 12.38 -0.52
N GLN A 260 11.27 11.93 -1.58
CA GLN A 260 9.97 11.26 -1.50
C GLN A 260 10.05 9.73 -1.62
N GLU A 261 11.26 9.18 -1.74
CA GLU A 261 11.49 7.75 -1.82
C GLU A 261 11.81 7.20 -0.43
N ILE A 262 10.98 6.28 0.03
CA ILE A 262 11.17 5.44 1.20
C ILE A 262 11.71 4.10 0.70
N THR A 263 12.85 3.66 1.22
CA THR A 263 13.43 2.35 0.91
C THR A 263 13.47 1.50 2.17
N VAL A 264 12.99 0.26 2.06
CA VAL A 264 13.12 -0.79 3.07
C VAL A 264 13.83 -1.98 2.43
N ASP A 265 15.10 -2.15 2.78
CA ASP A 265 15.93 -3.25 2.28
C ASP A 265 16.05 -4.34 3.33
N PHE A 266 15.55 -5.54 3.06
CA PHE A 266 15.62 -6.69 3.96
C PHE A 266 16.95 -7.46 3.88
N VAL A 267 17.89 -6.99 3.05
CA VAL A 267 19.26 -7.52 3.00
C VAL A 267 20.19 -6.55 3.71
N VAL A 268 20.52 -6.86 4.95
CA VAL A 268 21.34 -6.00 5.81
C VAL A 268 22.78 -6.49 5.79
N ASN A 269 23.72 -5.63 5.38
CA ASN A 269 25.15 -5.97 5.25
C ASN A 269 25.42 -7.23 4.39
N GLY A 270 24.59 -7.48 3.38
CA GLY A 270 24.67 -8.66 2.51
C GLY A 270 24.04 -9.93 3.07
N GLY A 271 23.49 -9.89 4.29
CA GLY A 271 22.78 -11.02 4.91
C GLY A 271 21.26 -10.89 4.83
N TYR A 272 20.58 -12.03 4.66
CA TYR A 272 19.12 -12.13 4.69
C TYR A 272 18.68 -12.96 5.89
N THR A 273 17.91 -12.37 6.81
CA THR A 273 17.55 -12.98 8.10
C THR A 273 16.13 -13.53 8.16
N LEU A 274 15.36 -13.39 7.08
CA LEU A 274 13.93 -13.71 7.10
C LEU A 274 13.59 -15.16 6.77
N ASN A 275 14.60 -16.03 6.62
CA ASN A 275 14.39 -17.47 6.37
C ASN A 275 13.57 -18.16 7.49
N ASP A 276 13.58 -17.62 8.72
CA ASP A 276 12.74 -18.11 9.83
C ASP A 276 11.24 -17.84 9.64
N TYR A 277 10.89 -16.99 8.67
CA TYR A 277 9.53 -16.53 8.40
C TYR A 277 9.03 -16.93 7.02
N VAL A 278 9.70 -17.86 6.33
CA VAL A 278 9.31 -18.35 5.00
C VAL A 278 7.82 -18.73 4.95
N GLY A 279 7.14 -18.31 3.88
CA GLY A 279 5.72 -18.59 3.66
C GLY A 279 4.77 -17.66 4.40
N LYS A 280 5.26 -16.80 5.29
CA LYS A 280 4.45 -15.83 6.05
C LYS A 280 4.28 -14.52 5.27
N GLU A 281 3.63 -13.54 5.88
CA GLU A 281 3.45 -12.20 5.31
C GLU A 281 4.32 -11.18 6.06
N ILE A 282 4.88 -10.21 5.33
CA ILE A 282 5.47 -9.00 5.92
C ILE A 282 4.53 -7.84 5.64
N VAL A 283 4.23 -7.03 6.66
CA VAL A 283 3.45 -5.79 6.52
C VAL A 283 4.31 -4.61 6.94
N ILE A 284 4.53 -3.69 6.02
CA ILE A 284 5.16 -2.39 6.27
C ILE A 284 4.03 -1.36 6.43
N SER A 285 3.87 -0.83 7.62
CA SER A 285 2.88 0.21 7.95
C SER A 285 3.56 1.55 8.10
N TYR A 286 3.00 2.59 7.49
CA TYR A 286 3.46 3.98 7.67
C TYR A 286 2.35 4.97 7.30
N SER A 287 2.60 6.26 7.45
CA SER A 287 1.65 7.29 7.03
C SER A 287 2.31 8.47 6.31
N ALA A 288 1.53 9.20 5.53
CA ALA A 288 1.92 10.45 4.92
C ALA A 288 0.83 11.51 5.08
N LYS A 289 1.24 12.78 5.21
CA LYS A 289 0.34 13.93 5.26
C LYS A 289 0.10 14.47 3.86
N LEU A 290 -1.16 14.73 3.50
CA LEU A 290 -1.48 15.47 2.28
C LEU A 290 -1.09 16.94 2.48
N ASN A 291 -0.20 17.47 1.65
CA ASN A 291 0.47 18.76 1.87
C ASN A 291 0.00 19.86 0.89
N GLU A 292 0.60 21.04 1.00
CA GLU A 292 0.30 22.24 0.19
C GLU A 292 0.51 22.08 -1.32
N ASN A 293 1.29 21.08 -1.74
CA ASN A 293 1.59 20.77 -3.14
C ASN A 293 0.65 19.71 -3.71
N ALA A 294 -0.41 19.33 -2.98
CA ALA A 294 -1.39 18.37 -3.42
C ALA A 294 -1.97 18.75 -4.78
N ALA A 295 -1.97 17.78 -5.68
CA ALA A 295 -2.71 17.86 -6.93
C ALA A 295 -4.21 17.84 -6.64
N LEU A 296 -4.97 18.65 -7.38
CA LEU A 296 -6.40 18.85 -7.17
C LEU A 296 -7.23 18.08 -8.23
N ASN A 297 -8.45 17.74 -7.84
CA ASN A 297 -9.52 17.22 -8.70
C ASN A 297 -9.14 15.91 -9.42
N GLU A 298 -9.06 15.90 -10.75
CA GLU A 298 -8.77 14.72 -11.54
C GLU A 298 -7.34 14.20 -11.37
N LYS A 299 -6.43 15.05 -10.90
CA LYS A 299 -5.02 14.70 -10.73
C LYS A 299 -4.82 14.03 -9.38
N ASP A 300 -4.26 12.84 -9.42
CA ASP A 300 -4.01 12.04 -8.23
C ASP A 300 -2.76 12.47 -7.45
N ASN A 301 -2.82 12.26 -6.14
CA ASN A 301 -1.68 12.23 -5.24
C ASN A 301 -1.36 10.76 -4.98
N ASN A 302 -0.66 10.13 -5.92
CA ASN A 302 -0.34 8.71 -5.80
C ASN A 302 0.79 8.41 -4.83
N ASN A 303 0.81 7.14 -4.44
CA ASN A 303 1.86 6.52 -3.68
C ASN A 303 2.21 5.17 -4.32
N ASN A 304 3.40 5.04 -4.91
CA ASN A 304 3.79 3.92 -5.76
C ASN A 304 4.82 3.03 -5.07
N VAL A 305 4.53 1.74 -4.89
CA VAL A 305 5.50 0.79 -4.33
C VAL A 305 6.03 -0.13 -5.41
N VAL A 306 7.32 -0.44 -5.34
CA VAL A 306 8.01 -1.43 -6.15
C VAL A 306 8.74 -2.39 -5.23
N LEU A 307 8.46 -3.68 -5.38
CA LEU A 307 9.23 -4.77 -4.79
C LEU A 307 10.25 -5.23 -5.82
N ASP A 308 11.53 -5.18 -5.46
CA ASP A 308 12.65 -5.73 -6.22
C ASP A 308 13.22 -6.92 -5.44
N PHE A 309 13.19 -8.11 -6.04
CA PHE A 309 13.52 -9.36 -5.36
C PHE A 309 14.35 -10.28 -6.24
N THR A 310 15.10 -11.20 -5.63
CA THR A 310 15.85 -12.23 -6.35
C THR A 310 14.98 -13.47 -6.56
N ARG A 311 15.03 -14.06 -7.76
CA ARG A 311 14.40 -15.34 -8.12
C ARG A 311 15.30 -16.55 -7.88
N ASP A 312 16.61 -16.35 -7.95
CA ASP A 312 17.62 -17.34 -7.56
C ASP A 312 18.79 -16.65 -6.84
N SER A 313 18.86 -16.84 -5.52
CA SER A 313 19.91 -16.22 -4.68
C SER A 313 21.31 -16.78 -4.91
N ASN A 314 21.48 -17.87 -5.68
CA ASN A 314 22.79 -18.40 -6.04
C ASN A 314 23.38 -17.75 -7.31
N THR A 315 22.55 -17.08 -8.09
CA THR A 315 22.93 -16.51 -9.39
C THR A 315 22.77 -15.00 -9.36
N ASP A 316 23.88 -14.28 -9.48
CA ASP A 316 23.85 -12.82 -9.56
C ASP A 316 22.97 -12.33 -10.72
N GLY A 317 22.21 -11.26 -10.48
CA GLY A 317 21.34 -10.63 -11.46
C GLY A 317 20.01 -11.35 -11.77
N ASN A 318 19.75 -12.53 -11.21
CA ASN A 318 18.48 -13.25 -11.43
C ASN A 318 17.34 -12.64 -10.59
N THR A 319 16.77 -11.53 -11.06
CA THR A 319 15.82 -10.69 -10.29
C THR A 319 14.44 -10.61 -10.92
N GLY A 320 13.46 -10.25 -10.11
CA GLY A 320 12.08 -9.94 -10.49
C GLY A 320 11.62 -8.62 -9.87
N LYS A 321 10.56 -8.05 -10.44
CA LYS A 321 9.93 -6.84 -9.93
C LYS A 321 8.41 -6.99 -9.87
N LYS A 322 7.80 -6.44 -8.83
CA LYS A 322 6.36 -6.21 -8.73
C LYS A 322 6.12 -4.76 -8.34
N GLU A 323 4.96 -4.24 -8.70
CA GLU A 323 4.56 -2.89 -8.32
C GLU A 323 3.08 -2.84 -7.96
N ASP A 324 2.74 -1.87 -7.12
CA ASP A 324 1.36 -1.57 -6.76
C ASP A 324 1.23 -0.07 -6.39
N LYS A 325 0.02 0.45 -6.40
CA LYS A 325 -0.23 1.88 -6.27
C LYS A 325 -1.55 2.17 -5.56
N THR A 326 -1.55 3.27 -4.81
CA THR A 326 -2.76 3.86 -4.21
C THR A 326 -2.89 5.31 -4.64
N TYR A 327 -4.12 5.82 -4.67
CA TYR A 327 -4.45 7.16 -5.14
C TYR A 327 -5.21 7.94 -4.07
N THR A 328 -4.77 9.17 -3.80
CA THR A 328 -5.51 10.11 -2.94
C THR A 328 -5.89 11.37 -3.70
N TYR A 329 -7.14 11.80 -3.55
CA TYR A 329 -7.68 12.98 -4.21
C TYR A 329 -8.08 14.06 -3.21
N THR A 330 -8.04 15.30 -3.66
CA THR A 330 -8.57 16.44 -2.91
C THR A 330 -9.17 17.43 -3.91
N PHE A 331 -10.23 18.12 -3.51
CA PHE A 331 -11.09 18.85 -4.43
C PHE A 331 -11.03 20.35 -4.15
N ASP A 332 -11.39 21.11 -5.17
CA ASP A 332 -11.75 22.51 -5.01
C ASP A 332 -13.25 22.74 -5.26
N ILE A 333 -13.68 23.92 -4.82
CA ILE A 333 -14.93 24.51 -5.21
C ILE A 333 -14.57 25.81 -5.93
N ASP A 334 -15.16 25.98 -7.11
CA ASP A 334 -15.11 27.19 -7.93
C ASP A 334 -13.75 27.50 -8.61
N GLY A 335 -12.89 26.49 -8.84
CA GLY A 335 -11.88 26.62 -9.89
C GLY A 335 -10.97 25.42 -10.14
N SER A 336 -11.27 24.67 -11.20
CA SER A 336 -10.57 23.48 -11.67
C SER A 336 -9.11 23.71 -12.05
N ALA A 337 -8.42 22.62 -12.43
CA ALA A 337 -7.05 22.65 -12.94
C ALA A 337 -6.83 23.58 -14.17
N THR A 338 -7.90 24.10 -14.79
CA THR A 338 -7.87 24.98 -15.97
C THR A 338 -8.41 26.40 -15.75
N GLY A 339 -8.90 26.74 -14.54
CA GLY A 339 -9.44 28.08 -14.19
C GLY A 339 -10.72 28.03 -13.35
N THR A 340 -11.31 29.19 -13.03
CA THR A 340 -12.56 29.29 -12.27
C THR A 340 -13.76 28.79 -13.08
N ASP A 341 -14.56 27.86 -12.52
CA ASP A 341 -15.64 27.21 -13.26
C ASP A 341 -17.02 27.85 -13.13
N LYS A 342 -17.16 28.94 -12.35
CA LYS A 342 -18.43 29.64 -12.07
C LYS A 342 -19.47 28.77 -11.39
N ILE A 343 -19.03 27.97 -10.43
CA ILE A 343 -19.90 27.19 -9.57
C ILE A 343 -20.55 28.10 -8.53
N LEU A 344 -19.79 29.03 -7.95
CA LEU A 344 -20.24 29.96 -6.92
C LEU A 344 -19.97 31.42 -7.33
N THR A 345 -20.99 32.14 -7.77
CA THR A 345 -20.84 33.54 -8.17
C THR A 345 -21.62 34.47 -7.24
N LYS A 346 -20.91 35.37 -6.57
CA LYS A 346 -21.47 36.48 -5.80
C LYS A 346 -21.95 37.59 -6.72
N ILE A 347 -23.24 37.91 -6.65
CA ILE A 347 -23.86 39.00 -7.42
C ILE A 347 -24.74 39.91 -6.55
N GLY A 348 -25.04 41.10 -7.07
CA GLY A 348 -26.10 41.96 -6.57
C GLY A 348 -27.48 41.51 -7.06
N GLU A 349 -28.52 41.77 -6.28
CA GLU A 349 -29.91 41.48 -6.65
C GLU A 349 -30.48 42.42 -7.74
N ASP A 350 -29.77 43.51 -8.04
CA ASP A 350 -30.13 44.51 -9.06
C ASP A 350 -30.34 43.90 -10.46
N THR A 351 -31.06 44.59 -11.36
CA THR A 351 -31.46 44.09 -12.70
C THR A 351 -30.30 43.57 -13.57
N ASP A 352 -29.08 44.02 -13.30
CA ASP A 352 -27.90 43.66 -14.10
C ASP A 352 -27.12 42.47 -13.53
N SER A 353 -27.52 41.90 -12.38
CA SER A 353 -26.84 40.77 -11.73
C SER A 353 -25.33 40.97 -11.62
N LYS A 354 -24.92 42.20 -11.26
CA LYS A 354 -23.52 42.62 -11.25
C LYS A 354 -22.71 41.77 -10.26
N ALA A 355 -21.57 41.25 -10.70
CA ALA A 355 -20.61 40.58 -9.83
C ALA A 355 -20.12 41.49 -8.70
N LEU A 356 -20.00 40.94 -7.49
CA LEU A 356 -19.55 41.67 -6.30
C LEU A 356 -18.23 41.10 -5.79
N GLU A 357 -17.21 41.94 -5.74
CA GLU A 357 -15.90 41.66 -5.14
C GLU A 357 -15.94 41.93 -3.63
N GLY A 358 -15.17 41.17 -2.87
CA GLY A 358 -14.92 41.41 -1.45
C GLY A 358 -16.02 40.95 -0.49
N ALA A 359 -16.97 40.14 -0.94
CA ALA A 359 -17.85 39.42 -0.02
C ALA A 359 -17.03 38.36 0.72
N GLU A 360 -17.13 38.34 2.04
CA GLU A 360 -16.42 37.38 2.87
C GLU A 360 -17.33 36.22 3.22
N PHE A 361 -16.84 35.02 2.98
CA PHE A 361 -17.49 33.77 3.32
C PHE A 361 -16.62 32.96 4.25
N THR A 362 -17.24 32.34 5.25
CA THR A 362 -16.59 31.32 6.07
C THR A 362 -17.17 29.95 5.76
N LEU A 363 -16.29 28.96 5.56
CA LEU A 363 -16.63 27.56 5.37
C LEU A 363 -16.61 26.83 6.72
N TYR A 364 -17.65 26.05 6.99
CA TYR A 364 -17.82 25.29 8.23
C TYR A 364 -17.98 23.79 7.94
N LYS A 365 -17.63 22.97 8.94
CA LYS A 365 -17.78 21.51 8.92
C LYS A 365 -19.17 21.05 9.42
N ASP A 366 -19.94 21.93 10.05
CA ASP A 366 -21.25 21.63 10.64
C ASP A 366 -22.31 22.67 10.29
N ALA A 367 -23.58 22.24 10.28
CA ALA A 367 -24.74 23.04 9.88
C ALA A 367 -25.01 24.19 10.86
N GLU A 368 -24.60 24.07 12.12
CA GLU A 368 -24.72 25.12 13.13
C GLU A 368 -23.67 26.23 12.98
N CYS A 369 -22.74 26.08 12.03
CA CYS A 369 -21.62 26.98 11.78
C CYS A 369 -20.76 27.24 13.04
N LYS A 370 -20.40 26.19 13.78
CA LYS A 370 -19.56 26.29 14.99
C LYS A 370 -18.10 25.92 14.75
N ASN A 371 -17.83 25.00 13.84
CA ASN A 371 -16.49 24.49 13.54
C ASN A 371 -16.07 24.98 12.15
N VAL A 372 -15.22 25.99 12.14
CA VAL A 372 -14.62 26.52 10.90
C VAL A 372 -13.72 25.46 10.27
N TYR A 373 -13.83 25.33 8.96
CA TYR A 373 -12.95 24.46 8.18
C TYR A 373 -11.57 25.10 8.04
N GLN A 374 -10.50 24.30 8.21
CA GLN A 374 -9.12 24.77 8.10
C GLN A 374 -8.24 23.68 7.49
N ASN A 375 -7.19 24.11 6.81
CA ASN A 375 -6.19 23.26 6.18
C ASN A 375 -4.81 23.66 6.69
N PHE A 376 -3.91 22.69 6.75
CA PHE A 376 -2.57 22.89 7.29
C PHE A 376 -1.52 22.37 6.33
N ASP A 377 -0.37 23.06 6.28
CA ASP A 377 0.80 22.58 5.55
C ASP A 377 1.43 21.36 6.24
N LYS A 378 2.48 20.82 5.63
CA LYS A 378 3.23 19.69 6.19
C LYS A 378 3.79 19.97 7.60
N ASP A 379 4.11 21.22 7.94
CA ASP A 379 4.71 21.62 9.22
C ASP A 379 3.64 21.99 10.28
N GLY A 380 2.37 22.04 9.89
CA GLY A 380 1.24 22.36 10.77
C GLY A 380 0.83 23.82 10.78
N ASN A 381 1.34 24.66 9.87
CA ASN A 381 0.90 26.04 9.73
C ASN A 381 -0.41 26.11 8.93
N VAL A 382 -1.25 27.09 9.25
CA VAL A 382 -2.54 27.31 8.57
C VAL A 382 -2.30 27.76 7.13
N LEU A 383 -2.82 27.01 6.16
CA LEU A 383 -2.84 27.37 4.74
C LEU A 383 -4.14 28.05 4.33
N PHE A 384 -5.24 27.62 4.94
CA PHE A 384 -6.57 28.17 4.76
C PHE A 384 -7.24 28.17 6.12
N ASP A 385 -7.70 29.35 6.53
CA ASP A 385 -8.33 29.58 7.84
C ASP A 385 -9.86 29.42 7.80
N GLY A 386 -10.40 29.02 6.64
CA GLY A 386 -11.83 28.88 6.40
C GLY A 386 -12.47 30.08 5.71
N VAL A 387 -11.74 31.18 5.52
CA VAL A 387 -12.26 32.44 4.98
C VAL A 387 -11.92 32.60 3.50
N ALA A 388 -12.95 32.71 2.66
CA ALA A 388 -12.82 32.99 1.23
C ALA A 388 -13.45 34.34 0.88
N LEU A 389 -12.79 35.08 -0.01
CA LEU A 389 -13.29 36.36 -0.54
C LEU A 389 -13.77 36.17 -1.98
N SER A 390 -14.90 36.79 -2.33
CA SER A 390 -15.32 36.87 -3.72
C SER A 390 -14.38 37.76 -4.54
N ASP A 391 -13.96 37.31 -5.71
CA ASP A 391 -13.05 38.05 -6.59
C ASP A 391 -13.77 39.12 -7.44
N LYS A 392 -13.05 39.76 -8.37
CA LYS A 392 -13.60 40.77 -9.31
C LYS A 392 -14.73 40.26 -10.20
N ALA A 393 -14.74 38.97 -10.49
CA ALA A 393 -15.79 38.27 -11.22
C ALA A 393 -16.86 37.68 -10.28
N GLY A 394 -16.76 37.95 -8.97
CA GLY A 394 -17.65 37.43 -7.93
C GLY A 394 -17.39 35.97 -7.57
N GLN A 395 -16.34 35.35 -8.08
CA GLN A 395 -16.03 33.93 -7.87
C GLN A 395 -15.49 33.69 -6.45
N ILE A 396 -15.89 32.59 -5.82
CA ILE A 396 -15.53 32.21 -4.45
C ILE A 396 -14.77 30.88 -4.49
N TYR A 397 -13.44 30.96 -4.48
CA TYR A 397 -12.56 29.80 -4.58
C TYR A 397 -12.18 29.21 -3.22
N MET A 398 -12.28 27.89 -3.09
CA MET A 398 -11.81 27.11 -1.92
C MET A 398 -11.19 25.80 -2.40
N LYS A 399 -10.09 25.33 -1.79
CA LYS A 399 -9.39 24.11 -2.23
C LYS A 399 -8.93 23.23 -1.08
N GLY A 400 -8.57 22.00 -1.43
CA GLY A 400 -7.97 21.03 -0.50
C GLY A 400 -9.01 20.31 0.34
N LEU A 401 -10.20 20.10 -0.22
CA LEU A 401 -11.37 19.52 0.44
C LEU A 401 -11.48 18.02 0.14
N ALA A 402 -11.68 17.19 1.15
CA ALA A 402 -12.14 15.81 0.95
C ALA A 402 -13.59 15.79 0.44
N ALA A 403 -14.01 14.66 -0.14
CA ALA A 403 -15.44 14.40 -0.34
C ALA A 403 -16.17 14.45 1.02
N GLY A 404 -17.30 15.14 1.08
CA GLY A 404 -17.96 15.47 2.33
C GLY A 404 -19.02 16.55 2.19
N THR A 405 -19.63 16.94 3.31
CA THR A 405 -20.61 18.04 3.38
C THR A 405 -20.02 19.17 4.20
N TYR A 406 -20.14 20.39 3.68
CA TYR A 406 -19.64 21.62 4.25
C TYR A 406 -20.74 22.68 4.21
N TYR A 407 -20.56 23.76 4.97
CA TYR A 407 -21.56 24.82 5.10
C TYR A 407 -20.90 26.17 4.83
N LEU A 408 -21.33 26.86 3.79
CA LEU A 408 -20.80 28.15 3.38
C LEU A 408 -21.74 29.27 3.83
N LYS A 409 -21.20 30.24 4.57
CA LYS A 409 -21.96 31.37 5.11
C LYS A 409 -21.26 32.68 4.82
N GLU A 410 -21.99 33.66 4.30
CA GLU A 410 -21.47 35.03 4.18
C GLU A 410 -21.31 35.63 5.59
N THR A 411 -20.11 36.09 5.91
CA THR A 411 -19.75 36.71 7.20
C THR A 411 -19.57 38.21 7.10
N ASN A 412 -19.23 38.71 5.91
CA ASN A 412 -19.17 40.14 5.62
C ASN A 412 -19.69 40.42 4.20
N ALA A 413 -20.63 41.37 4.10
CA ALA A 413 -21.18 41.78 2.83
C ALA A 413 -20.25 42.81 2.13
N PRO A 414 -20.24 42.87 0.79
CA PRO A 414 -19.61 43.96 0.06
C PRO A 414 -20.20 45.32 0.43
N ASP A 415 -19.40 46.38 0.27
CA ASP A 415 -19.82 47.76 0.58
C ASP A 415 -21.13 48.14 -0.12
N GLY A 416 -22.09 48.65 0.66
CA GLY A 416 -23.38 49.08 0.16
C GLY A 416 -24.41 47.97 -0.04
N TYR A 417 -24.12 46.75 0.40
CA TYR A 417 -25.04 45.60 0.36
C TYR A 417 -25.37 45.07 1.76
N SER A 418 -26.55 44.48 1.92
CA SER A 418 -26.92 43.74 3.13
C SER A 418 -26.38 42.31 3.08
N ILE A 419 -25.95 41.80 4.24
CA ILE A 419 -25.48 40.42 4.39
C ILE A 419 -26.58 39.41 4.06
N ASN A 420 -26.22 38.38 3.29
CA ASN A 420 -27.05 37.22 3.04
C ASN A 420 -26.93 36.26 4.25
N THR A 421 -28.05 36.03 4.93
CA THR A 421 -28.08 35.19 6.13
C THR A 421 -28.29 33.70 5.83
N HIS A 422 -28.49 33.32 4.57
CA HIS A 422 -28.65 31.93 4.17
C HIS A 422 -27.32 31.18 4.30
N VAL A 423 -27.39 29.97 4.87
CA VAL A 423 -26.26 29.06 4.96
C VAL A 423 -26.42 28.03 3.85
N PHE A 424 -25.46 28.00 2.93
CA PHE A 424 -25.48 27.09 1.80
C PHE A 424 -24.86 25.76 2.21
N GLU A 425 -25.59 24.66 2.08
CA GLU A 425 -25.03 23.31 2.19
C GLU A 425 -24.27 22.99 0.90
N VAL A 426 -22.98 22.70 1.00
CA VAL A 426 -22.13 22.33 -0.12
C VAL A 426 -21.63 20.90 0.08
N LYS A 427 -22.05 19.99 -0.80
CA LYS A 427 -21.67 18.59 -0.75
C LYS A 427 -20.80 18.22 -1.95
N ILE A 428 -19.64 17.64 -1.66
CA ILE A 428 -18.73 17.03 -2.63
C ILE A 428 -18.89 15.51 -2.50
N ALA A 429 -19.28 14.83 -3.58
CA ALA A 429 -19.34 13.38 -3.62
C ALA A 429 -18.41 12.84 -4.70
N ALA A 430 -17.51 11.92 -4.34
CA ALA A 430 -16.55 11.30 -5.24
C ALA A 430 -16.87 9.80 -5.44
N THR A 431 -16.62 9.30 -6.64
CA THR A 431 -16.73 7.88 -6.99
C THR A 431 -15.37 7.39 -7.47
N PHE A 432 -14.89 6.28 -6.90
CA PHE A 432 -13.64 5.64 -7.28
C PHE A 432 -13.92 4.29 -7.96
N ASP A 433 -13.07 3.91 -8.91
CA ASP A 433 -13.05 2.56 -9.46
C ASP A 433 -12.57 1.58 -8.38
N THR A 434 -13.34 0.52 -8.15
CA THR A 434 -13.13 -0.39 -7.00
C THR A 434 -11.93 -1.31 -7.16
N ILE A 435 -11.39 -1.46 -8.38
CA ILE A 435 -10.23 -2.32 -8.65
C ILE A 435 -8.94 -1.49 -8.62
N SER A 436 -8.91 -0.39 -9.35
CA SER A 436 -7.73 0.45 -9.51
C SER A 436 -7.61 1.55 -8.45
N GLY A 437 -8.71 1.97 -7.83
CA GLY A 437 -8.74 3.11 -6.92
C GLY A 437 -8.70 4.49 -7.60
N LYS A 438 -8.74 4.55 -8.93
CA LYS A 438 -8.75 5.83 -9.65
C LYS A 438 -10.10 6.53 -9.52
N LEU A 439 -10.08 7.86 -9.50
CA LEU A 439 -11.29 8.67 -9.53
C LEU A 439 -12.04 8.47 -10.86
N ALA A 440 -13.32 8.10 -10.76
CA ALA A 440 -14.22 7.96 -11.90
C ALA A 440 -15.06 9.22 -12.10
N SER A 441 -15.53 9.83 -11.01
CA SER A 441 -16.28 11.09 -11.08
C SER A 441 -16.32 11.81 -9.74
N TRP A 442 -16.61 13.11 -9.77
CA TRP A 442 -17.06 13.83 -8.60
C TRP A 442 -18.21 14.79 -8.93
N THR A 443 -19.02 15.09 -7.93
CA THR A 443 -20.17 15.99 -8.04
C THR A 443 -20.15 17.03 -6.95
N ILE A 444 -20.59 18.24 -7.28
CA ILE A 444 -20.84 19.32 -6.33
C ILE A 444 -22.34 19.56 -6.30
N THR A 445 -22.89 19.55 -5.09
CA THR A 445 -24.31 19.80 -4.81
C THR A 445 -24.41 20.98 -3.87
N ILE A 446 -25.23 21.97 -4.22
CA ILE A 446 -25.49 23.13 -3.36
C ILE A 446 -26.99 23.15 -3.02
N ASP A 447 -27.31 23.17 -1.72
CA ASP A 447 -28.68 23.13 -1.19
C ASP A 447 -29.53 22.00 -1.82
N GLY A 448 -28.94 20.80 -1.92
CA GLY A 448 -29.59 19.62 -2.49
C GLY A 448 -29.73 19.62 -4.02
N LYS A 449 -29.32 20.68 -4.72
CA LYS A 449 -29.28 20.74 -6.19
C LYS A 449 -27.89 20.39 -6.70
N VAL A 450 -27.77 19.39 -7.56
CA VAL A 450 -26.50 19.10 -8.26
C VAL A 450 -26.16 20.28 -9.17
N THR A 451 -25.05 20.95 -8.88
CA THR A 451 -24.58 22.12 -9.62
C THR A 451 -23.52 21.73 -10.62
N SER A 452 -22.68 20.75 -10.32
CA SER A 452 -21.63 20.31 -11.25
C SER A 452 -21.37 18.82 -11.13
N THR A 453 -21.15 18.16 -12.26
CA THR A 453 -20.71 16.78 -12.37
C THR A 453 -19.50 16.72 -13.28
N PHE A 454 -18.45 16.07 -12.81
CA PHE A 454 -17.19 15.89 -13.51
C PHE A 454 -16.96 14.39 -13.67
N ASN A 455 -16.86 13.92 -14.91
CA ASN A 455 -16.56 12.52 -15.21
C ASN A 455 -15.15 12.41 -15.77
N VAL A 456 -14.36 11.50 -15.21
CA VAL A 456 -12.96 11.24 -15.58
C VAL A 456 -12.91 9.97 -16.42
N ALA A 457 -12.42 10.10 -17.65
CA ALA A 457 -12.18 8.95 -18.50
C ALA A 457 -10.83 8.28 -18.19
N ASN A 458 -10.63 7.06 -18.68
CA ASN A 458 -9.41 6.27 -18.44
C ASN A 458 -8.12 6.95 -18.94
N ASP A 459 -8.22 7.82 -19.95
CA ASP A 459 -7.10 8.59 -20.50
C ASP A 459 -6.83 9.90 -19.73
N GLY A 460 -7.58 10.16 -18.65
CA GLY A 460 -7.49 11.36 -17.83
C GLY A 460 -8.29 12.55 -18.36
N THR A 461 -9.04 12.41 -19.45
CA THR A 461 -9.91 13.48 -19.94
C THR A 461 -11.11 13.68 -19.01
N VAL A 462 -11.46 14.95 -18.76
CA VAL A 462 -12.58 15.31 -17.89
C VAL A 462 -13.71 15.89 -18.75
N THR A 463 -14.92 15.36 -18.57
CA THR A 463 -16.15 15.95 -19.12
C THR A 463 -16.93 16.61 -18.00
N ILE A 464 -17.39 17.82 -18.25
CA ILE A 464 -17.99 18.69 -17.23
C ILE A 464 -19.43 19.01 -17.63
N ASP A 465 -20.38 18.68 -16.78
CA ASP A 465 -21.75 19.20 -16.81
C ASP A 465 -21.92 20.16 -15.64
N LYS A 466 -22.15 21.45 -15.92
CA LYS A 466 -22.14 22.50 -14.90
C LYS A 466 -23.29 23.49 -15.02
N ASN A 467 -23.73 23.93 -13.85
CA ASN A 467 -24.75 24.92 -13.61
C ASN A 467 -24.27 25.87 -12.52
N GLU A 468 -24.27 27.17 -12.83
CA GLU A 468 -23.86 28.23 -11.90
C GLU A 468 -24.83 28.36 -10.73
N THR A 469 -24.29 28.56 -9.53
CA THR A 469 -25.04 28.99 -8.34
C THR A 469 -24.73 30.44 -8.03
N THR A 470 -25.76 31.28 -8.05
CA THR A 470 -25.62 32.70 -7.78
C THR A 470 -26.00 33.02 -6.33
N ILE A 471 -25.08 33.67 -5.61
CA ILE A 471 -25.31 34.15 -4.25
C ILE A 471 -25.60 35.65 -4.30
N LYS A 472 -26.86 36.02 -4.03
CA LYS A 472 -27.36 37.40 -4.17
C LYS A 472 -27.25 38.18 -2.87
N ASN A 473 -26.85 39.46 -2.95
CA ASN A 473 -27.09 40.44 -1.88
C ASN A 473 -27.99 41.56 -2.36
N THR A 474 -28.87 42.00 -1.47
CA THR A 474 -29.71 43.17 -1.68
C THR A 474 -28.93 44.45 -1.40
N LYS A 475 -29.10 45.47 -2.22
CA LYS A 475 -28.46 46.77 -2.02
C LYS A 475 -29.08 47.48 -0.80
N LEU A 476 -28.26 48.06 0.06
CA LEU A 476 -28.74 48.89 1.16
C LEU A 476 -29.42 50.13 0.57
N SER A 477 -30.74 50.18 0.73
CA SER A 477 -31.50 51.36 0.31
C SER A 477 -31.10 52.53 1.22
N SER A 478 -30.58 53.60 0.65
CA SER A 478 -30.58 54.88 1.34
C SER A 478 -32.05 55.23 1.58
N LEU A 479 -32.50 55.22 2.84
CA LEU A 479 -33.81 55.76 3.20
C LEU A 479 -33.97 57.10 2.47
N PRO A 480 -35.09 57.36 1.78
CA PRO A 480 -35.28 58.66 1.15
C PRO A 480 -35.11 59.69 2.25
N SER A 481 -34.13 60.59 2.09
CA SER A 481 -34.01 61.72 2.99
C SER A 481 -35.35 62.45 2.97
N THR A 482 -36.15 62.30 4.02
CA THR A 482 -37.51 62.87 4.08
C THR A 482 -37.50 64.39 4.29
N GLY A 483 -36.37 65.04 4.02
CA GLY A 483 -36.21 66.48 3.93
C GLY A 483 -35.80 66.90 2.52
N GLY A 484 -36.68 66.71 1.53
CA GLY A 484 -36.50 67.34 0.22
C GLY A 484 -36.41 68.88 0.36
N ILE A 485 -35.77 69.55 -0.60
CA ILE A 485 -35.56 71.02 -0.65
C ILE A 485 -36.81 71.84 -0.28
N GLY A 486 -38.02 71.32 -0.56
CA GLY A 486 -39.28 71.95 -0.16
C GLY A 486 -39.40 72.20 1.35
N THR A 487 -39.00 71.24 2.19
CA THR A 487 -39.06 71.39 3.66
C THR A 487 -38.13 72.50 4.15
N THR A 488 -36.91 72.56 3.64
CA THR A 488 -35.95 73.62 3.96
C THR A 488 -36.43 75.00 3.50
N ILE A 489 -37.00 75.11 2.29
CA ILE A 489 -37.56 76.36 1.78
C ILE A 489 -38.75 76.82 2.64
N PHE A 490 -39.68 75.92 3.00
CA PHE A 490 -40.83 76.27 3.84
C PHE A 490 -40.43 76.62 5.28
N THR A 491 -39.42 75.95 5.87
CA THR A 491 -38.89 76.29 7.19
C THR A 491 -38.21 77.66 7.18
N ILE A 492 -37.37 77.95 6.17
CA ILE A 492 -36.72 79.26 6.04
C ILE A 492 -37.77 80.35 5.83
N GLY A 493 -38.75 80.14 4.94
CA GLY A 493 -39.84 81.07 4.70
C GLY A 493 -40.69 81.32 5.93
N GLY A 494 -41.05 80.27 6.67
CA GLY A 494 -41.82 80.36 7.91
C GLY A 494 -41.09 81.12 9.02
N CYS A 495 -39.79 80.85 9.20
CA CYS A 495 -38.95 81.62 10.13
C CYS A 495 -38.85 83.09 9.73
N LEU A 496 -38.73 83.40 8.43
CA LEU A 496 -38.64 84.78 7.95
C LEU A 496 -39.94 85.57 8.21
N ILE A 497 -41.10 84.94 7.99
CA ILE A 497 -42.40 85.54 8.31
C ILE A 497 -42.54 85.81 9.81
N MET A 498 -42.11 84.87 10.66
CA MET A 498 -42.13 85.04 12.12
C MET A 498 -41.24 86.19 12.57
N ILE A 499 -40.05 86.34 11.98
CA ILE A 499 -39.13 87.46 12.25
C ILE A 499 -39.75 88.79 11.83
N ILE A 500 -40.38 88.86 10.65
CA ILE A 500 -41.06 90.06 10.16
C ILE A 500 -42.25 90.41 11.06
N ALA A 501 -43.07 89.43 11.45
CA ALA A 501 -44.20 89.63 12.35
C ALA A 501 -43.74 90.13 13.72
N ALA A 502 -42.67 89.56 14.28
CA ALA A 502 -42.08 90.04 15.53
C ALA A 502 -41.56 91.48 15.39
N ALA A 503 -40.83 91.80 14.33
CA ALA A 503 -40.32 93.14 14.07
C ALA A 503 -41.45 94.19 13.94
N LEU A 504 -42.52 93.86 13.22
CA LEU A 504 -43.71 94.71 13.08
C LEU A 504 -44.47 94.87 14.41
N PHE A 505 -44.60 93.80 15.20
CA PHE A 505 -45.22 93.83 16.51
C PHE A 505 -44.48 94.78 17.47
N PHE A 506 -43.14 94.69 17.52
CA PHE A 506 -42.33 95.60 18.34
C PHE A 506 -42.33 97.05 17.82
N ALA A 507 -42.33 97.25 16.50
CA ALA A 507 -42.41 98.58 15.90
C ALA A 507 -43.77 99.28 16.17
N SER A 508 -44.88 98.52 16.12
CA SER A 508 -46.22 99.00 16.47
C SER A 508 -46.31 99.44 17.94
N ARG A 509 -45.71 98.65 18.86
CA ARG A 509 -45.71 98.98 20.29
C ARG A 509 -44.90 100.23 20.63
N ARG A 510 -43.88 100.55 19.83
CA ARG A 510 -43.07 101.77 19.98
C ARG A 510 -43.82 103.05 19.55
N LYS A 511 -44.87 102.93 18.72
CA LYS A 511 -45.73 104.06 18.32
C LYS A 511 -46.86 104.36 19.31
N ASN A 512 -47.29 103.39 20.11
CA ASN A 512 -48.38 103.57 21.09
C ASN A 512 -47.92 104.11 22.46
N ASN A 513 -46.61 104.26 22.68
CA ASN A 513 -46.02 104.82 23.91
C ASN A 513 -45.40 106.21 23.70
N LYS A 514 -45.98 107.04 22.82
CA LYS A 514 -45.60 108.45 22.67
C LYS A 514 -46.81 109.36 22.78
#